data_AF-A0AAX3VND8-F1
#
_entry.id   AF-A0AAX3VND8-F1
#
_cell.length_a   1.000
_cell.length_b   1.000
_cell.length_c   1.000
_cell.angle_alpha   90.00
_cell.angle_beta   90.00
_cell.angle_gamma   90.00
#
_symmetry.space_group_name_H-M   'P 1'
#
loop_
_entity.id
_entity.type
_entity.pdbx_description
1 polymer ?
#
loop_
_entity_poly.entity_id
_entity_poly.type
_entity_poly.pdbx_seq_one_letter_code
_entity_poly.pdbx_strand_id
1 'polypeptide(L)'
;MQNPLDGIIPDFTIFGAQFTELWQKILAGVWAIAIVISIVFLIQAIVKVGQNGESNPAAVAEGKKQVLWASISLGVLVALAVVVGAIIAIFA
;
A
#
# COMPACT_ATOMS: atom_id res chain seq x y z
N MET A 1 7.38 -33.97 11.71
CA MET A 1 8.50 -33.53 10.85
C MET A 1 8.85 -32.11 11.24
N GLN A 2 10.13 -31.80 11.40
CA GLN A 2 10.61 -30.45 11.71
C GLN A 2 10.50 -29.58 10.45
N ASN A 3 10.07 -28.33 10.57
CA ASN A 3 9.93 -27.42 9.44
C ASN A 3 11.33 -27.20 8.80
N PRO A 4 11.56 -27.55 7.52
CA PRO A 4 12.86 -27.38 6.89
C PRO A 4 13.24 -25.91 6.65
N LEU A 5 12.30 -24.98 6.84
CA LEU A 5 12.52 -23.53 6.74
C LEU A 5 12.77 -22.87 8.10
N ASP A 6 12.77 -23.63 9.19
CA ASP A 6 13.01 -23.11 10.54
C ASP A 6 14.43 -22.50 10.65
N GLY A 7 14.52 -21.24 11.07
CA GLY A 7 15.77 -20.49 11.15
C GLY A 7 16.32 -19.93 9.82
N ILE A 8 15.63 -20.14 8.68
CA ILE A 8 16.01 -19.53 7.40
C ILE A 8 15.35 -18.16 7.26
N ILE A 9 16.14 -17.09 7.37
CA ILE A 9 15.66 -15.71 7.25
C ILE A 9 15.90 -15.20 5.82
N PRO A 10 14.94 -14.53 5.18
CA PRO A 10 15.16 -13.88 3.88
C PRO A 10 16.25 -12.81 3.98
N ASP A 11 17.39 -13.03 3.33
CA ASP A 11 18.51 -12.09 3.25
C ASP A 11 18.88 -11.81 1.78
N PHE A 12 18.59 -10.60 1.31
CA PHE A 12 18.91 -10.18 -0.07
C PHE A 12 20.34 -9.69 -0.24
N THR A 13 21.08 -9.50 0.86
CA THR A 13 22.48 -9.07 0.81
C THR A 13 23.40 -10.14 0.20
N ILE A 14 22.94 -11.40 0.13
CA ILE A 14 23.63 -12.50 -0.54
C ILE A 14 23.92 -12.23 -2.03
N PHE A 15 23.12 -11.36 -2.65
CA PHE A 15 23.30 -10.95 -4.05
C PHE A 15 24.21 -9.72 -4.22
N GLY A 16 24.74 -9.19 -3.10
CA GLY A 16 25.64 -8.04 -3.07
C GLY A 16 24.94 -6.70 -2.77
N ALA A 17 25.75 -5.72 -2.33
CA ALA A 17 25.27 -4.40 -1.92
C ALA A 17 24.63 -3.60 -3.06
N GLN A 18 25.22 -3.64 -4.26
CA GLN A 18 24.72 -2.92 -5.44
C GLN A 18 23.34 -3.43 -5.88
N PHE A 19 23.14 -4.74 -5.89
CA PHE A 19 21.83 -5.34 -6.18
C PHE A 19 20.81 -4.93 -5.13
N THR A 20 21.19 -5.00 -3.84
CA THR A 20 20.33 -4.63 -2.73
C THR A 20 19.84 -3.19 -2.85
N GLU A 21 20.76 -2.26 -3.12
CA GLU A 21 20.43 -0.84 -3.29
C GLU A 21 19.52 -0.60 -4.51
N LEU A 22 19.76 -1.31 -5.61
CA LEU A 22 18.99 -1.16 -6.84
C LEU A 22 17.51 -1.53 -6.65
N TRP A 23 17.21 -2.73 -6.14
CA TRP A 23 15.82 -3.15 -5.99
C TRP A 23 15.10 -2.32 -4.93
N GLN A 24 15.80 -1.90 -3.87
CA GLN A 24 15.25 -1.02 -2.84
C GLN A 24 14.82 0.33 -3.43
N LYS A 25 15.66 0.94 -4.28
CA LYS A 25 15.31 2.20 -4.97
C LYS A 25 14.10 2.05 -5.89
N ILE A 26 14.04 0.95 -6.66
CA ILE A 26 12.91 0.67 -7.55
C ILE A 26 11.62 0.50 -6.72
N LEU A 27 11.66 -0.30 -5.66
CA LEU A 27 10.52 -0.55 -4.79
C LEU A 27 10.05 0.74 -4.11
N ALA A 28 10.98 1.54 -3.58
CA ALA A 28 10.67 2.83 -2.97
C ALA A 28 10.00 3.79 -3.96
N GLY A 29 10.48 3.84 -5.21
CA GLY A 29 9.87 4.64 -6.27
C GLY A 29 8.44 4.18 -6.60
N VAL A 30 8.25 2.88 -6.83
CA VAL A 30 6.92 2.30 -7.11
C VAL A 30 5.95 2.54 -5.96
N TRP A 31 6.41 2.39 -4.73
CA TRP A 31 5.60 2.60 -3.54
C TRP A 31 5.17 4.05 -3.38
N ALA A 32 6.09 5.01 -3.55
CA ALA A 32 5.77 6.43 -3.51
C ALA A 32 4.73 6.81 -4.60
N ILE A 33 4.88 6.27 -5.81
CA ILE A 33 3.92 6.49 -6.90
C ILE A 33 2.53 5.93 -6.53
N ALA A 34 2.46 4.73 -5.95
CA ALA A 34 1.19 4.13 -5.53
C ALA A 34 0.46 4.97 -4.47
N ILE A 35 1.20 5.58 -3.53
CA ILE A 35 0.65 6.52 -2.54
C ILE A 35 0.05 7.73 -3.24
N VAL A 36 0.78 8.36 -4.16
CA VAL A 36 0.31 9.53 -4.91
C VAL A 36 -0.96 9.20 -5.71
N ILE A 37 -0.99 8.07 -6.40
CA ILE A 37 -2.19 7.62 -7.14
C ILE A 37 -3.39 7.43 -6.20
N SER A 38 -3.18 6.81 -5.04
CA SER A 38 -4.25 6.61 -4.05
C SER A 38 -4.81 7.93 -3.51
N ILE A 39 -3.93 8.93 -3.29
CA ILE A 39 -4.35 10.28 -2.91
C ILE A 39 -5.19 10.92 -4.02
N VAL A 40 -4.76 10.84 -5.28
CA VAL A 40 -5.51 11.38 -6.42
C VAL A 40 -6.91 10.75 -6.51
N PHE A 41 -7.03 9.43 -6.37
CA PHE A 41 -8.33 8.77 -6.36
C PHE A 41 -9.19 9.15 -5.16
N LEU A 42 -8.60 9.33 -3.98
CA LEU A 42 -9.33 9.81 -2.81
C LEU A 42 -9.90 11.21 -3.04
N ILE A 43 -9.10 12.14 -3.59
CA ILE A 43 -9.55 13.49 -3.95
C ILE A 43 -10.72 13.42 -4.93
N GLN A 44 -10.59 12.65 -6.02
CA GLN A 44 -11.66 12.50 -7.01
C GLN A 44 -12.95 11.94 -6.40
N ALA A 45 -12.85 10.94 -5.53
CA ALA A 45 -14.00 10.34 -4.87
C ALA A 45 -14.73 11.31 -3.94
N ILE A 46 -13.98 12.11 -3.16
CA ILE A 46 -14.54 13.15 -2.29
C ILE A 46 -15.26 14.22 -3.12
N VAL A 47 -14.63 14.69 -4.20
CA VAL A 47 -15.24 15.67 -5.12
C VAL A 47 -16.52 15.11 -5.75
N LYS A 48 -16.52 13.84 -6.17
CA LYS A 48 -17.71 13.17 -6.74
C LYS A 48 -18.88 13.16 -5.76
N VAL A 49 -18.64 12.87 -4.48
CA VAL A 49 -19.68 12.93 -3.44
C VAL A 49 -20.19 14.35 -3.23
N GLY A 50 -19.29 15.34 -3.13
CA GLY A 50 -19.65 16.74 -2.88
C GLY A 50 -20.45 17.38 -4.02
N GLN A 51 -20.12 17.05 -5.28
CA GLN A 51 -20.80 17.63 -6.44
C GLN A 51 -22.16 17.00 -6.75
N ASN A 52 -22.35 15.71 -6.42
CA ASN A 52 -23.57 14.98 -6.79
C ASN A 52 -24.67 14.99 -5.72
N GLY A 53 -24.41 15.52 -4.52
CA GLY A 53 -25.39 15.88 -3.49
C GLY A 53 -26.71 15.10 -3.45
N GLU A 54 -27.83 15.80 -3.27
CA GLU A 54 -29.17 15.19 -3.37
C GLU A 54 -29.63 15.01 -4.84
N SER A 55 -28.91 15.60 -5.80
CA SER A 55 -29.27 15.60 -7.22
C SER A 55 -29.03 14.26 -7.90
N ASN A 56 -28.06 13.46 -7.43
CA ASN A 56 -27.79 12.12 -7.96
C ASN A 56 -27.37 11.14 -6.85
N PRO A 57 -28.34 10.52 -6.15
CA PRO A 57 -28.08 9.58 -5.06
C PRO A 57 -27.23 8.37 -5.46
N ALA A 58 -27.35 7.89 -6.69
CA ALA A 58 -26.56 6.76 -7.19
C ALA A 58 -25.07 7.13 -7.32
N ALA A 59 -24.76 8.30 -7.88
CA ALA A 59 -23.39 8.80 -7.98
C ALA A 59 -22.77 9.06 -6.60
N VAL A 60 -23.56 9.52 -5.63
CA VAL A 60 -23.12 9.68 -4.24
C VAL A 60 -22.82 8.33 -3.57
N ALA A 61 -23.67 7.32 -3.75
CA ALA A 61 -23.44 5.99 -3.19
C ALA A 61 -22.15 5.37 -3.75
N GLU A 62 -21.93 5.49 -5.06
CA GLU A 62 -20.69 5.04 -5.71
C GLU A 62 -19.46 5.83 -5.23
N GLY A 63 -19.57 7.17 -5.14
CA GLY A 63 -18.51 8.03 -4.63
C GLY A 63 -18.12 7.69 -3.19
N LYS A 64 -19.08 7.41 -2.29
CA LYS A 64 -18.82 6.96 -0.92
C LYS A 64 -18.05 5.63 -0.89
N LYS A 65 -18.44 4.67 -1.73
CA LYS A 65 -17.70 3.40 -1.87
C LYS A 65 -16.27 3.65 -2.34
N GLN A 66 -16.07 4.56 -3.29
CA GLN A 66 -14.75 4.92 -3.79
C GLN A 66 -13.90 5.61 -2.71
N VAL A 67 -14.48 6.52 -1.90
CA VAL A 67 -13.80 7.15 -0.76
C VAL A 67 -13.33 6.09 0.24
N LEU A 68 -14.20 5.13 0.58
CA LEU A 68 -13.86 4.06 1.51
C LEU A 68 -12.64 3.26 1.02
N TRP A 69 -12.68 2.78 -0.22
CA TRP A 69 -11.58 1.97 -0.76
C TRP A 69 -10.31 2.78 -0.97
N ALA A 70 -10.38 4.01 -1.48
CA ALA A 70 -9.21 4.86 -1.63
C ALA A 70 -8.55 5.20 -0.28
N SER A 71 -9.35 5.39 0.78
CA SER A 71 -8.85 5.63 2.14
C SER A 71 -8.18 4.39 2.72
N ILE A 72 -8.78 3.21 2.56
CA ILE A 72 -8.19 1.93 2.98
C ILE A 72 -6.87 1.70 2.23
N SER A 73 -6.86 1.85 0.90
CA SER A 73 -5.66 1.70 0.08
C SER A 73 -4.55 2.65 0.54
N LEU A 74 -4.85 3.93 0.74
CA LEU A 74 -3.88 4.90 1.22
C LEU A 74 -3.36 4.53 2.62
N GLY A 75 -4.25 4.18 3.55
CA GLY A 75 -3.89 3.79 4.92
C GLY A 75 -2.98 2.56 4.94
N VAL A 76 -3.32 1.52 4.17
CA VAL A 76 -2.50 0.30 4.06
C VAL A 76 -1.16 0.61 3.38
N LEU A 77 -1.13 1.41 2.32
CA LEU A 77 0.12 1.80 1.65
C LEU A 77 1.05 2.57 2.60
N VAL A 78 0.53 3.51 3.38
CA VAL A 78 1.34 4.26 4.36
C VAL A 78 1.82 3.36 5.50
N ALA A 79 0.97 2.42 5.96
CA ALA A 79 1.32 1.49 7.03
C ALA A 79 2.19 0.30 6.57
N LEU A 80 2.44 0.15 5.27
CA LEU A 80 3.05 -1.05 4.69
C LEU A 80 4.42 -1.38 5.32
N ALA A 81 5.26 -0.36 5.56
CA ALA A 81 6.56 -0.56 6.18
C ALA A 81 6.46 -1.13 7.60
N VAL A 82 5.47 -0.69 8.38
CA VAL A 82 5.22 -1.20 9.73
C VAL A 82 4.74 -2.64 9.68
N VAL A 83 3.82 -2.96 8.77
CA VAL A 83 3.30 -4.33 8.60
C VAL A 83 4.42 -5.30 8.23
N VAL A 84 5.24 -4.95 7.24
CA VAL A 84 6.36 -5.80 6.80
C VAL A 84 7.38 -5.97 7.92
N GLY A 85 7.79 -4.87 8.57
CA GLY A 85 8.76 -4.92 9.67
C GLY A 85 8.28 -5.74 10.87
N ALA A 86 7.00 -5.59 11.26
CA ALA A 86 6.41 -6.35 12.36
C ALA A 86 6.33 -7.84 12.04
N ILE A 87 5.96 -8.22 10.81
CA ILE A 87 5.93 -9.63 10.39
C ILE A 87 7.33 -10.23 10.44
N ILE A 88 8.34 -9.54 9.89
CA ILE A 88 9.73 -10.03 9.95
C ILE A 88 10.18 -10.20 11.41
N ALA A 89 9.88 -9.24 12.29
CA ALA A 89 10.29 -9.28 13.70
C ALA A 89 9.66 -10.43 14.50
N ILE A 90 8.52 -10.99 14.08
CA ILE A 90 7.90 -12.15 14.74
C ILE A 90 8.65 -13.45 14.42
N PHE A 91 9.30 -13.53 13.26
CA PHE A 91 9.94 -14.74 12.74
C PHE A 91 11.47 -14.67 12.68
N ALA A 92 12.05 -13.51 13.01
CA ALA A 92 13.49 -13.31 13.15
C ALA A 92 13.97 -13.74 14.54
#